data_AF-A0A367JZ64-F1
#
_entry.id   AF-A0A367JZ64-F1
#
_cell.length_a   1.000
_cell.length_b   1.000
_cell.length_c   1.000
_cell.angle_alpha   90.00
_cell.angle_beta   90.00
_cell.angle_gamma   90.00
#
_symmetry.space_group_name_H-M   'P 1'
#
loop_
_entity.id
_entity.type
_entity.pdbx_description
1 polymer ?
#
loop_
_entity_poly.entity_id
_entity_poly.type
_entity_poly.pdbx_seq_one_letter_code
_entity_poly.pdbx_strand_id
1 'polypeptide(L)'
;MANDDNTDQAYEHREDFIIIHGYEVAKDIPYDMYGSCIKQIDLSTCVGYFKFRRQTDVELSVRDQLWMKSFSEHIKHGCMAIISSSLLDKATHTYEFAFWDIRNHAAKLPLEIANMCGSTLEFGRFMSNAPFVYSASSDLLTPVLSPELVLNHYNTIYSESMRALKTSTNKVIQKEKELQELKKEIEELKRQAR
;
A
#
# COMPACT_ATOMS: atom_id res chain seq x y z
N MET A 1 -42.16 25.52 -28.03
CA MET A 1 -41.03 24.61 -28.20
C MET A 1 -39.86 25.18 -27.42
N ALA A 2 -39.66 24.68 -26.21
CA ALA A 2 -38.50 24.98 -25.38
C ALA A 2 -37.73 23.66 -25.26
N ASN A 3 -36.44 23.69 -25.61
CA ASN A 3 -35.54 22.56 -25.48
C ASN A 3 -35.31 22.29 -23.99
N ASP A 4 -35.74 21.13 -23.52
CA ASP A 4 -35.28 20.56 -22.25
C ASP A 4 -33.86 20.01 -22.45
N ASP A 5 -32.89 20.83 -22.12
CA ASP A 5 -31.46 20.49 -22.06
C ASP A 5 -31.18 19.83 -20.69
N ASN A 6 -31.65 18.58 -20.53
CA ASN A 6 -31.44 17.76 -19.33
C ASN A 6 -30.24 16.82 -19.47
N THR A 7 -29.20 17.23 -20.19
CA THR A 7 -27.92 16.52 -20.32
C THR A 7 -26.81 17.38 -19.75
N ASP A 8 -26.58 17.30 -18.44
CA ASP A 8 -25.25 17.47 -17.79
C ASP A 8 -25.38 17.62 -16.26
N GLN A 9 -25.96 16.61 -15.63
CA GLN A 9 -25.59 16.30 -14.24
C GLN A 9 -24.92 14.93 -14.26
N ALA A 10 -23.68 14.89 -14.74
CA ALA A 10 -22.79 13.80 -14.41
C ALA A 10 -22.67 13.78 -12.88
N TYR A 11 -23.36 12.85 -12.23
CA TYR A 11 -23.13 12.55 -10.83
C TYR A 11 -21.65 12.18 -10.69
N GLU A 12 -20.83 13.08 -10.17
CA GLU A 12 -19.47 12.77 -9.78
C GLU A 12 -19.54 11.71 -8.67
N HIS A 13 -19.32 10.45 -9.03
CA HIS A 13 -19.19 9.38 -8.06
C HIS A 13 -17.85 9.61 -7.35
N ARG A 14 -17.93 10.08 -6.10
CA ARG A 14 -16.74 10.23 -5.26
C ARG A 14 -16.33 8.85 -4.75
N GLU A 15 -15.25 8.33 -5.30
CA GLU A 15 -14.58 7.14 -4.80
C GLU A 15 -13.59 7.53 -3.70
N ASP A 16 -13.77 6.99 -2.50
CA ASP A 16 -12.83 7.18 -1.39
C ASP A 16 -11.87 5.97 -1.33
N PHE A 17 -10.56 6.25 -1.33
CA PHE A 17 -9.51 5.22 -1.30
C PHE A 17 -8.79 5.17 0.04
N ILE A 18 -8.41 3.96 0.48
CA ILE A 18 -7.50 3.75 1.61
C ILE A 18 -6.15 3.31 1.05
N ILE A 19 -5.13 4.14 1.24
CA ILE A 19 -3.75 3.84 0.81
C ILE A 19 -2.94 3.38 2.02
N ILE A 20 -2.41 2.16 1.95
CA ILE A 20 -1.59 1.57 3.01
C ILE A 20 -0.11 1.79 2.68
N HIS A 21 0.56 2.68 3.41
CA HIS A 21 1.98 3.01 3.18
C HIS A 21 2.96 2.05 3.86
N GLY A 22 2.53 1.38 4.93
CA GLY A 22 3.36 0.51 5.73
C GLY A 22 2.57 -0.13 6.87
N TYR A 23 3.24 -0.95 7.67
CA TYR A 23 2.64 -1.60 8.82
C TYR A 23 3.64 -1.67 9.98
N GLU A 24 3.10 -1.73 11.20
CA GLU A 24 3.84 -2.02 12.41
C GLU A 24 3.29 -3.28 13.06
N VAL A 25 4.17 -4.16 13.53
CA VAL A 25 3.78 -5.35 14.29
C VAL A 25 3.68 -4.98 15.77
N ALA A 26 2.46 -4.92 16.28
CA ALA A 26 2.22 -4.72 17.70
C ALA A 26 2.74 -5.94 18.49
N LYS A 27 3.63 -5.69 19.47
CA LYS A 27 4.21 -6.74 20.33
C LYS A 27 3.19 -7.32 21.32
N ASP A 28 2.24 -6.50 21.75
CA ASP A 28 1.15 -6.92 22.64
C ASP A 28 -0.20 -6.56 22.04
N ILE A 29 -1.23 -7.27 22.48
CA ILE A 29 -2.62 -7.03 22.09
C ILE A 29 -3.07 -5.68 22.68
N PRO A 30 -3.56 -4.72 21.85
CA PRO A 30 -3.94 -3.39 22.32
C PRO A 30 -5.36 -3.32 22.92
N TYR A 31 -6.02 -4.46 23.07
CA TYR A 31 -7.40 -4.57 23.54
C TYR A 31 -7.59 -5.70 24.56
N ASP A 32 -8.61 -5.58 25.42
CA ASP A 32 -8.94 -6.57 26.45
C ASP A 32 -9.83 -7.71 25.93
N MET A 33 -10.32 -8.57 26.84
CA MET A 33 -11.17 -9.71 26.48
C MET A 33 -12.52 -9.32 25.88
N TYR A 34 -12.97 -8.08 26.12
CA TYR A 34 -14.23 -7.52 25.62
C TYR A 34 -14.03 -6.70 24.34
N GLY A 35 -12.79 -6.55 23.87
CA GLY A 35 -12.47 -5.74 22.69
C GLY A 35 -12.44 -4.24 23.00
N SER A 36 -12.22 -3.85 24.26
CA SER A 36 -12.02 -2.44 24.65
C SER A 36 -10.55 -2.05 24.54
N CYS A 37 -10.29 -0.82 24.09
CA CYS A 37 -8.94 -0.30 23.90
C CYS A 37 -8.23 -0.11 25.25
N ILE A 38 -7.07 -0.74 25.45
CA ILE A 38 -6.28 -0.65 26.69
C ILE A 38 -4.92 0.03 26.48
N LYS A 39 -4.56 0.34 25.24
CA LYS A 39 -3.31 1.02 24.88
C LYS A 39 -3.59 2.25 24.04
N GLN A 40 -2.82 3.30 24.26
CA GLN A 40 -2.87 4.46 23.39
C GLN A 40 -2.28 4.08 22.02
N ILE A 41 -3.08 4.26 20.97
CA ILE A 41 -2.69 4.05 19.58
C ILE A 41 -2.49 5.44 18.98
N ASP A 42 -1.40 5.68 18.26
CA ASP A 42 -1.25 6.90 17.48
C ASP A 42 -2.14 6.80 16.24
N LEU A 43 -3.22 7.59 16.24
CA LEU A 43 -4.25 7.57 15.22
C LEU A 43 -3.98 8.56 14.08
N SER A 44 -2.92 9.38 14.19
CA SER A 44 -2.65 10.44 13.21
C SER A 44 -2.28 9.91 11.82
N THR A 45 -1.70 8.72 11.76
CA THR A 45 -1.24 8.06 10.52
C THR A 45 -1.80 6.65 10.34
N CYS A 46 -2.53 6.15 11.34
CA CYS A 46 -3.13 4.82 11.29
C CYS A 46 -4.37 4.84 10.40
N VAL A 47 -4.44 3.93 9.44
CA VAL A 47 -5.61 3.75 8.55
C VAL A 47 -6.34 2.43 8.83
N GLY A 48 -5.92 1.69 9.85
CA GLY A 48 -6.41 0.35 10.10
C GLY A 48 -5.48 -0.53 10.90
N TYR A 49 -5.87 -1.80 11.05
CA TYR A 49 -5.03 -2.82 11.66
C TYR A 49 -5.20 -4.15 10.94
N PHE A 50 -4.26 -5.07 11.16
CA PHE A 50 -4.31 -6.40 10.57
C PHE A 50 -4.16 -7.49 11.63
N LYS A 51 -4.68 -8.69 11.33
CA LYS A 51 -4.45 -9.89 12.12
C LYS A 51 -3.98 -11.02 11.22
N PHE A 52 -2.87 -11.62 11.60
CA PHE A 52 -2.38 -12.85 11.00
C PHE A 52 -2.95 -14.05 11.75
N ARG A 53 -3.46 -15.04 11.00
CA ARG A 53 -3.94 -16.31 11.55
C ARG A 53 -3.38 -17.48 10.76
N ARG A 54 -3.33 -18.64 11.41
CA ARG A 54 -2.90 -19.90 10.78
C ARG A 54 -4.07 -20.87 10.75
N GLN A 55 -4.24 -21.59 9.65
CA GLN A 55 -5.23 -22.66 9.49
C GLN A 55 -6.65 -22.25 9.89
N THR A 56 -7.07 -21.05 9.49
CA THR A 56 -8.37 -20.48 9.84
C THR A 56 -8.94 -19.70 8.68
N ASP A 57 -10.27 -19.64 8.60
CA ASP A 57 -10.93 -18.92 7.53
C ASP A 57 -10.75 -17.41 7.67
N VAL A 58 -10.84 -16.72 6.53
CA VAL A 58 -10.72 -15.27 6.41
C VAL A 58 -12.07 -14.63 6.71
N GLU A 59 -12.52 -14.78 7.96
CA GLU A 59 -13.78 -14.25 8.49
C GLU A 59 -13.62 -13.54 9.84
N LEU A 60 -14.50 -12.57 10.10
CA LEU A 60 -14.51 -11.84 11.37
C LEU A 60 -15.06 -12.72 12.50
N SER A 61 -14.22 -13.00 13.51
CA SER A 61 -14.70 -13.58 14.76
C SER A 61 -15.50 -12.54 15.56
N VAL A 62 -16.28 -13.01 16.54
CA VAL A 62 -17.00 -12.13 17.48
C VAL A 62 -16.06 -11.12 18.13
N ARG A 63 -14.84 -11.54 18.50
CA ARG A 63 -13.84 -10.65 19.11
C ARG A 63 -13.33 -9.60 18.12
N ASP A 64 -13.23 -9.95 16.83
CA ASP A 64 -12.87 -8.95 15.82
C ASP A 64 -13.95 -7.91 15.66
N GLN A 65 -15.22 -8.33 15.61
CA GLN A 65 -16.34 -7.41 15.48
C GLN A 65 -16.43 -6.44 16.67
N LEU A 66 -16.17 -6.93 17.90
CA LEU A 66 -16.11 -6.10 19.10
C LEU A 66 -14.95 -5.09 19.03
N TRP A 67 -13.76 -5.55 18.66
CA TRP A 67 -12.60 -4.66 18.55
C TRP A 67 -12.75 -3.65 17.40
N MET A 68 -13.26 -4.07 16.24
CA MET A 68 -13.58 -3.19 15.11
C MET A 68 -14.51 -2.08 15.56
N LYS A 69 -15.57 -2.42 16.32
CA LYS A 69 -16.50 -1.44 16.86
C LYS A 69 -15.79 -0.40 17.72
N SER A 70 -15.02 -0.83 18.72
CA SER A 70 -14.29 0.08 19.62
C SER A 70 -13.24 0.92 18.88
N PHE A 71 -12.57 0.32 17.89
CA PHE A 71 -11.54 1.00 17.11
C PHE A 71 -12.14 2.00 16.10
N SER A 72 -13.36 1.75 15.60
CA SER A 72 -14.10 2.65 14.70
C SER A 72 -14.45 4.00 15.34
N GLU A 73 -14.54 4.05 16.67
CA GLU A 73 -14.73 5.30 17.41
C GLU A 73 -13.54 6.25 17.26
N HIS A 74 -12.37 5.69 16.98
CA HIS A 74 -11.08 6.39 16.92
C HIS A 74 -10.67 6.72 15.48
N ILE A 75 -11.11 5.91 14.50
CA ILE A 75 -10.77 6.09 13.09
C ILE A 75 -12.05 6.11 12.27
N LYS A 76 -12.32 7.27 11.63
CA LYS A 76 -13.47 7.41 10.74
C LYS A 76 -13.30 6.55 9.50
N HIS A 77 -12.27 6.74 8.71
CA HIS A 77 -12.06 5.98 7.47
C HIS A 77 -10.92 4.99 7.67
N GLY A 78 -11.21 3.70 7.68
CA GLY A 78 -10.18 2.69 7.87
C GLY A 78 -10.63 1.28 7.55
N CYS A 79 -9.65 0.39 7.51
CA CYS A 79 -9.86 -1.02 7.18
C CYS A 79 -9.28 -1.96 8.24
N MET A 80 -9.89 -3.13 8.38
CA MET A 80 -9.34 -4.24 9.12
C MET A 80 -8.94 -5.33 8.14
N ALA A 81 -7.71 -5.83 8.22
CA ALA A 81 -7.25 -6.92 7.37
C ALA A 81 -7.12 -8.24 8.17
N ILE A 82 -7.60 -9.34 7.60
CA ILE A 82 -7.26 -10.69 8.06
C ILE A 82 -6.39 -11.32 7.00
N ILE A 83 -5.22 -11.80 7.41
CA ILE A 83 -4.31 -12.57 6.58
C ILE A 83 -4.25 -13.96 7.20
N SER A 84 -4.67 -14.97 6.45
CA SER A 84 -4.60 -16.36 6.87
C SER A 84 -3.55 -17.11 6.06
N SER A 85 -2.79 -17.96 6.75
CA SER A 85 -1.91 -18.92 6.12
C SER A 85 -2.39 -20.33 6.44
N SER A 86 -2.65 -21.11 5.39
CA SER A 86 -3.11 -22.49 5.49
C SER A 86 -2.17 -23.41 4.73
N LEU A 87 -2.14 -24.66 5.17
CA LEU A 87 -1.35 -25.72 4.55
C LEU A 87 -2.34 -26.71 3.94
N LEU A 88 -2.44 -26.74 2.61
CA LEU A 88 -3.36 -27.64 1.91
C LEU A 88 -2.84 -29.10 1.96
N ASP A 89 -1.54 -29.27 1.75
CA ASP A 89 -0.81 -30.53 1.85
C ASP A 89 0.61 -30.27 2.38
N LYS A 90 1.50 -31.28 2.44
CA LYS A 90 2.87 -31.09 2.97
C LYS A 90 3.76 -30.12 2.17
N ALA A 91 3.37 -29.70 0.97
CA ALA A 91 4.19 -28.87 0.07
C ALA A 91 3.53 -27.52 -0.30
N THR A 92 2.20 -27.43 -0.22
CA THR A 92 1.39 -26.36 -0.79
C THR A 92 0.85 -25.48 0.32
N HIS A 93 1.36 -24.26 0.37
CA HIS A 93 0.93 -23.23 1.30
C HIS A 93 0.00 -22.27 0.57
N THR A 94 -1.11 -21.92 1.20
CA THR A 94 -2.02 -20.87 0.72
C THR A 94 -1.97 -19.68 1.66
N TYR A 95 -2.04 -18.49 1.06
CA TYR A 95 -2.18 -17.23 1.77
C TYR A 95 -3.43 -16.55 1.25
N GLU A 96 -4.42 -16.41 2.13
CA GLU A 96 -5.69 -15.78 1.81
C GLU A 96 -5.80 -14.52 2.65
N PHE A 97 -6.39 -13.47 2.08
CA PHE A 97 -6.60 -12.23 2.80
C PHE A 97 -7.88 -11.54 2.34
N ALA A 98 -8.46 -10.77 3.26
CA ALA A 98 -9.54 -9.86 2.93
C ALA A 98 -9.44 -8.62 3.83
N PHE A 99 -10.06 -7.55 3.34
CA PHE A 99 -10.17 -6.27 4.01
C PHE A 99 -11.63 -6.03 4.34
N TRP A 100 -11.91 -5.57 5.54
CA TRP A 100 -13.24 -5.19 6.00
C TRP A 100 -13.29 -3.72 6.30
N ASP A 101 -14.42 -3.10 5.99
CA ASP A 101 -14.70 -1.74 6.42
C ASP A 101 -14.90 -1.72 7.94
N ILE A 102 -14.13 -0.88 8.61
CA ILE A 102 -14.22 -0.70 10.07
C ILE A 102 -15.58 -0.13 10.49
N ARG A 103 -16.28 0.64 9.64
CA ARG A 103 -17.62 1.16 9.94
C ARG A 103 -18.75 0.21 9.56
N ASN A 104 -18.58 -0.51 8.46
CA ASN A 104 -19.55 -1.48 7.98
C ASN A 104 -18.99 -2.90 8.09
N HIS A 105 -19.14 -3.52 9.26
CA HIS A 105 -18.53 -4.82 9.57
C HIS A 105 -18.99 -5.96 8.62
N ALA A 106 -20.11 -5.79 7.92
CA ALA A 106 -20.60 -6.75 6.94
C ALA A 106 -19.96 -6.60 5.55
N ALA A 107 -19.31 -5.47 5.27
CA ALA A 107 -18.75 -5.16 3.96
C ALA A 107 -17.27 -5.51 3.87
N LYS A 108 -16.94 -6.32 2.86
CA LYS A 108 -15.54 -6.51 2.41
C LYS A 108 -15.17 -5.38 1.46
N LEU A 109 -13.98 -4.83 1.65
CA LEU A 109 -13.39 -3.83 0.76
C LEU A 109 -12.62 -4.52 -0.37
N PRO A 110 -12.80 -4.09 -1.63
CA PRO A 110 -11.95 -4.55 -2.72
C PRO A 110 -10.51 -4.07 -2.49
N LEU A 111 -9.54 -4.92 -2.83
CA LEU A 111 -8.11 -4.60 -2.76
C LEU A 111 -7.52 -4.55 -4.16
N GLU A 112 -6.80 -3.47 -4.44
CA GLU A 112 -5.93 -3.36 -5.60
C GLU A 112 -4.46 -3.39 -5.14
N ILE A 113 -3.67 -4.29 -5.72
CA ILE A 113 -2.22 -4.34 -5.51
C ILE A 113 -1.57 -3.73 -6.76
N ALA A 114 -1.14 -2.48 -6.63
CA ALA A 114 -0.46 -1.76 -7.68
C ALA A 114 0.79 -2.52 -8.14
N ASN A 115 0.88 -2.78 -9.44
CA ASN A 115 2.00 -3.47 -10.07
C ASN A 115 2.35 -2.80 -11.41
N MET A 116 3.54 -3.11 -11.94
CA MET A 116 4.04 -2.49 -13.17
C MET A 116 3.26 -2.91 -14.43
N CYS A 117 2.52 -4.02 -14.39
CA CYS A 117 1.81 -4.57 -15.56
C CYS A 117 0.57 -3.77 -15.95
N GLY A 118 -0.01 -2.99 -15.03
CA GLY A 118 -1.13 -2.09 -15.33
C GLY A 118 -0.72 -0.82 -16.09
N SER A 119 0.58 -0.58 -16.26
CA SER A 119 1.14 0.65 -16.82
C SER A 119 1.95 0.39 -18.11
N THR A 120 1.57 -0.59 -18.93
CA THR A 120 2.16 -0.73 -20.27
C THR A 120 1.58 0.34 -21.19
N LEU A 121 2.23 1.51 -21.20
CA LEU A 121 2.01 2.54 -22.21
C LEU A 121 2.26 1.93 -23.60
N GLU A 122 1.19 1.75 -24.38
CA GLU A 122 1.28 1.45 -25.81
C GLU A 122 1.92 2.66 -26.52
N PHE A 123 3.25 2.72 -26.58
CA PHE A 123 3.97 3.71 -27.40
C PHE A 123 3.76 3.51 -28.92
N GLY A 124 2.90 2.58 -29.34
CA GLY A 124 2.77 2.12 -30.73
C GLY A 124 1.85 2.95 -31.64
N ARG A 125 1.17 4.01 -31.17
CA ARG A 125 0.10 4.66 -31.96
C ARG A 125 0.26 6.15 -32.27
N PHE A 126 1.40 6.77 -31.99
CA PHE A 126 1.68 8.11 -32.53
C PHE A 126 2.45 8.01 -33.84
N MET A 127 1.75 7.61 -34.92
CA MET A 127 2.22 7.91 -36.27
C MET A 127 1.72 9.31 -36.62
N SER A 128 2.64 10.26 -36.75
CA SER A 128 2.29 11.59 -37.26
C SER A 128 1.86 11.46 -38.72
N ASN A 129 0.63 11.88 -39.02
CA ASN A 129 0.12 11.94 -40.40
C ASN A 129 0.61 13.20 -41.14
N ALA A 130 1.51 13.99 -40.54
CA ALA A 130 2.00 15.21 -41.16
C ALA A 130 3.06 14.87 -42.23
N PRO A 131 2.93 15.42 -43.47
CA PRO A 131 4.02 15.35 -44.44
C PRO A 131 5.25 16.00 -43.83
N PHE A 132 6.42 15.40 -44.04
CA PHE A 132 7.72 15.92 -43.60
C PHE A 132 8.02 17.20 -44.40
N VAL A 133 7.47 18.33 -43.95
CA VAL A 133 7.78 19.66 -44.47
C VAL A 133 8.87 20.22 -43.57
N TYR A 134 10.06 20.41 -44.15
CA TYR A 134 11.15 21.17 -43.54
C TYR A 134 10.75 22.66 -43.51
N SER A 135 9.75 23.03 -42.70
CA SER A 135 9.41 24.44 -42.48
C SER A 135 10.26 24.95 -41.30
N ALA A 136 11.18 25.86 -41.61
CA ALA A 136 12.02 26.58 -40.67
C ALA A 136 11.22 27.59 -39.79
N SER A 137 10.17 27.12 -39.13
CA SER A 137 9.28 27.95 -38.32
C SER A 137 8.78 27.19 -37.08
N SER A 138 9.68 26.96 -36.12
CA SER A 138 9.40 26.82 -34.67
C SER A 138 10.72 26.57 -33.89
N ASP A 139 11.67 27.50 -33.98
CA ASP A 139 13.03 27.34 -33.44
C ASP A 139 13.19 27.62 -31.93
N LEU A 140 12.10 27.67 -31.17
CA LEU A 140 12.12 27.98 -29.73
C LEU A 140 11.93 26.77 -28.81
N LEU A 141 11.34 25.66 -29.29
CA LEU A 141 11.05 24.46 -28.48
C LEU A 141 11.92 23.25 -28.86
N THR A 142 12.50 23.24 -30.05
CA THR A 142 13.40 22.18 -30.55
C THR A 142 14.62 21.93 -29.66
N PRO A 143 15.27 22.96 -29.05
CA PRO A 143 16.37 22.74 -28.11
C PRO A 143 15.90 22.18 -26.75
N VAL A 144 14.63 22.41 -26.37
CA VAL A 144 14.06 22.03 -25.07
C VAL A 144 13.46 20.62 -25.11
N LEU A 145 13.03 20.16 -26.29
CA LEU A 145 12.40 18.85 -26.52
C LEU A 145 13.28 17.91 -27.33
N SER A 146 14.61 18.07 -27.29
CA SER A 146 15.48 17.10 -27.96
C SER A 146 15.31 15.74 -27.27
N PRO A 147 15.03 14.65 -28.01
CA PRO A 147 14.80 13.33 -27.41
C PRO A 147 15.98 12.86 -26.55
N GLU A 148 17.21 13.21 -26.95
CA GLU A 148 18.42 12.90 -26.19
C GLU A 148 18.48 13.62 -24.84
N LEU A 149 18.10 14.90 -24.77
CA LEU A 149 18.04 15.65 -23.52
C LEU A 149 16.98 15.08 -22.58
N VAL A 150 15.80 14.74 -23.11
CA VAL A 150 14.70 14.13 -22.35
C VAL A 150 15.11 12.76 -21.80
N LEU A 151 15.70 11.90 -22.63
CA LEU A 151 16.19 10.58 -22.21
C LEU A 151 17.30 10.69 -21.16
N ASN A 152 18.26 11.59 -21.35
CA ASN A 152 19.33 11.82 -20.39
C ASN A 152 18.81 12.37 -19.06
N HIS A 153 17.79 13.22 -19.07
CA HIS A 153 17.15 13.72 -17.86
C HIS A 153 16.44 12.59 -17.09
N TYR A 154 15.66 11.74 -17.76
CA TYR A 154 15.04 10.56 -17.13
C TYR A 154 16.09 9.59 -16.58
N ASN A 155 17.15 9.31 -17.34
CA ASN A 155 18.25 8.46 -16.89
C ASN A 155 18.94 9.04 -15.65
N THR A 156 19.09 10.37 -15.58
CA THR A 156 19.67 11.05 -14.42
C THR A 156 18.79 10.85 -13.19
N ILE A 157 17.49 11.17 -13.28
CA ILE A 157 16.52 10.99 -12.18
C ILE A 157 16.51 9.53 -11.70
N TYR A 158 16.50 8.58 -12.64
CA TYR A 158 16.54 7.16 -12.31
C TYR A 158 17.85 6.77 -11.60
N SER A 159 19.00 7.25 -12.10
CA SER A 159 20.30 6.96 -11.50
C SER A 159 20.43 7.52 -10.07
N GLU A 160 19.86 8.70 -9.82
CA GLU A 160 19.84 9.32 -8.49
C GLU A 160 18.94 8.55 -7.53
N SER A 161 17.74 8.17 -8.01
CA SER A 161 16.81 7.32 -7.26
C SER A 161 17.44 5.98 -6.90
N MET A 162 18.17 5.36 -7.84
CA MET A 162 18.91 4.12 -7.59
C MET A 162 20.06 4.30 -6.59
N ARG A 163 20.77 5.43 -6.63
CA ARG A 163 21.83 5.75 -5.66
C ARG A 163 21.27 5.95 -4.25
N ALA A 164 20.14 6.66 -4.14
CA ALA A 164 19.43 6.85 -2.88
C ALA A 164 18.94 5.51 -2.32
N LEU A 165 18.33 4.66 -3.16
CA LEU A 165 17.90 3.32 -2.79
C LEU A 165 19.07 2.48 -2.30
N LYS A 166 20.20 2.43 -3.03
CA LYS A 166 21.42 1.70 -2.61
C LYS A 166 21.91 2.15 -1.24
N THR A 167 21.91 3.46 -0.99
CA THR A 167 22.35 4.03 0.29
C THR A 167 21.42 3.62 1.43
N SER A 168 20.10 3.70 1.23
CA SER A 168 19.10 3.26 2.20
C SER A 168 19.18 1.75 2.47
N THR A 169 19.35 0.93 1.43
CA THR A 169 19.53 -0.53 1.56
C THR A 169 20.75 -0.87 2.41
N ASN A 170 21.89 -0.21 2.20
CA ASN A 170 23.09 -0.43 3.01
C ASN A 170 22.86 -0.09 4.49
N LYS A 171 22.09 0.97 4.78
CA LYS A 171 21.72 1.32 6.16
C LYS A 171 20.83 0.26 6.79
N VAL A 172 19.85 -0.28 6.05
CA VAL A 172 18.98 -1.37 6.53
C VAL A 172 19.79 -2.63 6.81
N ILE A 173 20.71 -3.02 5.92
CA ILE A 173 21.60 -4.19 6.13
C ILE A 173 22.40 -4.04 7.42
N GLN A 174 22.95 -2.85 7.66
CA GLN A 174 23.72 -2.58 8.88
C GLN A 174 22.84 -2.68 10.14
N LYS A 175 21.63 -2.13 10.10
CA LYS A 175 20.68 -2.18 11.22
C LYS A 175 20.16 -3.60 11.51
N GLU A 176 19.95 -4.41 10.48
CA GLU A 176 19.59 -5.82 10.64
C GLU A 176 20.69 -6.63 11.33
N LYS A 177 21.97 -6.36 11.01
CA LYS A 177 23.11 -7.00 11.70
C LYS A 177 23.14 -6.62 13.18
N GLU A 178 23.03 -5.34 13.49
CA GLU A 178 22.97 -4.84 14.88
C GLU A 178 21.79 -5.48 15.64
N LEU A 179 20.63 -5.62 15.00
CA LEU A 179 19.45 -6.26 15.60
C LEU A 179 19.68 -7.75 15.90
N GLN A 180 20.37 -8.48 15.02
CA GLN A 180 20.69 -9.90 15.23
C GLN A 180 21.65 -10.10 16.41
N GLU A 181 22.66 -9.25 16.53
CA GLU A 181 23.59 -9.26 17.66
C GLU A 181 22.85 -9.02 18.98
N LEU A 182 22.03 -7.97 19.05
CA LEU A 182 21.22 -7.65 20.23
C LEU A 182 20.24 -8.78 20.59
N LYS A 183 19.60 -9.41 19.60
CA LYS A 183 18.71 -10.56 19.85
C LYS A 183 19.47 -11.71 20.50
N LYS A 184 20.68 -12.00 20.02
CA LYS A 184 21.55 -13.06 20.58
C LYS A 184 21.97 -12.75 22.01
N GLU A 185 22.35 -11.52 22.30
CA GLU A 185 22.70 -11.07 23.65
C GLU A 185 21.51 -11.20 24.62
N ILE A 186 20.31 -10.80 24.19
CA ILE A 186 19.09 -10.93 24.99
C ILE A 186 18.79 -12.40 25.30
N GLU A 187 18.96 -13.32 24.34
CA GLU A 187 18.76 -14.75 24.59
C GLU A 187 19.78 -15.33 25.57
N GLU A 188 21.06 -14.93 25.45
CA GLU A 188 22.11 -15.37 26.38
C GLU A 188 21.83 -14.88 27.80
N LEU A 189 21.45 -13.61 27.96
CA LEU A 189 21.06 -13.05 29.26
C LEU A 189 19.83 -13.74 29.84
N LYS A 190 18.81 -14.04 29.02
CA LYS A 190 17.64 -14.81 29.44
C LYS A 190 17.99 -16.23 29.89
N ARG A 191 19.03 -16.83 29.31
CA ARG A 191 19.52 -18.16 29.69
C ARG A 191 20.27 -18.11 31.02
N GLN A 192 21.05 -17.07 31.28
CA GLN A 192 21.79 -16.90 32.54
C GLN A 192 20.89 -16.50 33.72
N ALA A 193 19.76 -15.86 33.45
CA ALA A 193 18.77 -15.48 34.45
C ALA A 193 17.79 -16.61 34.84
N ARG A 194 17.88 -17.78 34.18
CA ARG A 194 17.13 -19.00 34.49
C ARG A 194 18.00 -19.98 35.25
#